data_AF-A0AAD7K578-F1
#
_entry.id   AF-A0AAD7K578-F1
#
_cell.length_a   1.000
_cell.length_b   1.000
_cell.length_c   1.000
_cell.angle_alpha   90.00
_cell.angle_beta   90.00
_cell.angle_gamma   90.00
#
_symmetry.space_group_name_H-M   'P 1'
#
loop_
_entity.id
_entity.type
_entity.pdbx_description
1 polymer ?
#
loop_
_entity_poly.entity_id
_entity_poly.type
_entity_poly.pdbx_seq_one_letter_code
_entity_poly.pdbx_strand_id
1 'polypeptide(L)'
;MSAYKSFAVVGGGVVGLPIVNALAAKNVSVILLSRPGSSAKIVPSGVKVVEVDTSDAAAVAAVFKEHKVDVVLSTVTTLAASAQKPLVDGAKEAGVKLFVPSEYGMPTDGHTEGVLGAKNEIAAYLKTIGVPSARIYTGHFTKYIPGLVAYADTKKIHVVGKGEAPVSFTSIPDIAGFTAHILTTLPPPSLENRIFRIEGERTTLNALGPLFGAPVEHVDAITGELGQMKTMLHRITDTGAASTGWDAVNKREGTGSDAAGSANALWEGHQWKTIKEVHRL
;
A
#
# COMPACT_ATOMS: atom_id res chain seq x y z
N MET A 1 12.42 24.08 1.73
CA MET A 1 11.04 23.97 2.27
C MET A 1 11.04 22.93 3.38
N SER A 2 10.34 23.19 4.48
CA SER A 2 10.20 22.23 5.59
C SER A 2 9.29 21.06 5.20
N ALA A 3 9.52 19.89 5.80
CA ALA A 3 8.64 18.73 5.66
C ALA A 3 7.23 19.01 6.21
N TYR A 4 6.24 18.23 5.73
CA TYR A 4 4.83 18.34 6.14
C TYR A 4 4.63 18.08 7.63
N LYS A 5 3.58 18.69 8.21
CA LYS A 5 3.34 18.65 9.67
C LYS A 5 1.93 18.21 10.07
N SER A 6 0.97 18.21 9.16
CA SER A 6 -0.41 17.78 9.44
C SER A 6 -0.90 16.73 8.45
N PHE A 7 -1.36 15.59 8.98
CA PHE A 7 -1.72 14.40 8.22
C PHE A 7 -3.14 13.95 8.54
N ALA A 8 -3.89 13.57 7.51
CA ALA A 8 -5.13 12.82 7.65
C ALA A 8 -4.96 11.42 7.05
N VAL A 9 -5.19 10.37 7.84
CA VAL A 9 -5.22 8.99 7.35
C VAL A 9 -6.68 8.57 7.23
N VAL A 10 -7.10 8.12 6.06
CA VAL A 10 -8.46 7.64 5.80
C VAL A 10 -8.49 6.12 5.88
N GLY A 11 -9.25 5.58 6.83
CA GLY A 11 -9.41 4.14 7.07
C GLY A 11 -8.42 3.57 8.09
N GLY A 12 -8.91 3.08 9.23
CA GLY A 12 -8.07 2.48 10.29
C GLY A 12 -7.81 0.99 10.11
N GLY A 13 -7.59 0.54 8.87
CA GLY A 13 -7.44 -0.86 8.52
C GLY A 13 -6.03 -1.41 8.75
N VAL A 14 -5.71 -2.49 8.02
CA VAL A 14 -4.43 -3.22 8.09
C VAL A 14 -3.21 -2.33 7.87
N VAL A 15 -3.33 -1.33 6.99
CA VAL A 15 -2.25 -0.39 6.65
C VAL A 15 -2.41 0.94 7.39
N GLY A 16 -3.63 1.47 7.46
CA GLY A 16 -3.88 2.82 7.98
C GLY A 16 -3.55 3.00 9.46
N LEU A 17 -3.94 2.06 10.35
CA LEU A 17 -3.61 2.21 11.77
C LEU A 17 -2.09 2.14 12.05
N PRO A 18 -1.33 1.21 11.43
CA PRO A 18 0.13 1.24 11.49
C PRO A 18 0.74 2.56 11.00
N ILE A 19 0.24 3.14 9.90
CA ILE A 19 0.69 4.45 9.42
C ILE A 19 0.40 5.55 10.45
N VAL A 20 -0.80 5.57 11.04
CA VAL A 20 -1.16 6.51 12.12
C VAL A 20 -0.16 6.42 13.26
N ASN A 21 0.17 5.21 13.70
CA ASN A 21 1.14 4.98 14.79
C ASN A 21 2.54 5.49 14.40
N ALA A 22 2.99 5.19 13.18
CA ALA A 22 4.30 5.61 12.69
C ALA A 22 4.40 7.14 12.55
N LEU A 23 3.35 7.81 12.07
CA LEU A 23 3.28 9.27 11.99
C LEU A 23 3.22 9.92 13.38
N ALA A 24 2.40 9.39 14.29
CA ALA A 24 2.30 9.93 15.66
C ALA A 24 3.66 9.93 16.38
N ALA A 25 4.51 8.93 16.13
CA ALA A 25 5.86 8.85 16.66
C ALA A 25 6.84 9.92 16.10
N LYS A 26 6.46 10.66 15.04
CA LYS A 26 7.27 11.73 14.42
C LYS A 26 6.95 13.13 14.95
N ASN A 27 6.14 13.25 15.99
CA ASN A 27 5.71 14.52 16.59
C ASN A 27 5.06 15.48 15.56
N VAL A 28 4.18 14.92 14.74
CA VAL A 28 3.36 15.64 13.75
C VAL A 28 1.87 15.50 14.11
N SER A 29 1.03 16.40 13.59
CA SER A 29 -0.42 16.32 13.78
C SER A 29 -1.00 15.21 12.92
N VAL A 30 -1.78 14.31 13.51
CA VAL A 30 -2.41 13.19 12.80
C VAL A 30 -3.86 13.08 13.22
N ILE A 31 -4.75 12.99 12.23
CA ILE A 31 -6.14 12.56 12.42
C ILE A 31 -6.40 11.27 11.66
N LEU A 32 -7.24 10.41 12.23
CA LEU A 32 -7.77 9.22 11.58
C LEU A 32 -9.22 9.49 11.19
N LEU A 33 -9.50 9.51 9.89
CA LEU A 33 -10.86 9.57 9.39
C LEU A 33 -11.47 8.16 9.37
N SER A 34 -12.65 8.03 9.96
CA SER A 34 -13.49 6.83 9.91
C SER A 34 -14.88 7.15 9.39
N ARG A 35 -15.52 6.17 8.74
CA ARG A 35 -16.93 6.32 8.35
C ARG A 35 -17.83 6.17 9.59
N PRO A 36 -18.96 6.90 9.66
CA PRO A 36 -19.96 6.67 10.69
C PRO A 36 -20.35 5.20 10.82
N GLY A 37 -20.50 4.71 12.06
CA GLY A 37 -20.83 3.31 12.33
C GLY A 37 -19.66 2.32 12.19
N SER A 38 -18.43 2.81 11.96
CA SER A 38 -17.24 1.97 12.04
C SER A 38 -16.95 1.56 13.49
N SER A 39 -16.39 0.37 13.70
CA SER A 39 -15.90 -0.05 15.02
C SER A 39 -14.92 0.97 15.59
N ALA A 40 -15.03 1.29 16.89
CA ALA A 40 -14.08 2.13 17.59
C ALA A 40 -12.64 1.66 17.35
N LYS A 41 -11.73 2.61 17.09
CA LYS A 41 -10.31 2.36 16.85
C LYS A 41 -9.51 2.85 18.03
N ILE A 42 -8.64 2.00 18.57
CA ILE A 42 -7.63 2.39 19.54
C ILE A 42 -6.53 3.10 18.77
N VAL A 43 -6.35 4.39 19.02
CA VAL A 43 -5.31 5.22 18.40
C VAL A 43 -4.33 5.71 19.48
N PRO A 44 -3.09 6.08 19.10
CA PRO A 44 -2.12 6.65 20.04
C PRO A 44 -2.62 7.94 20.69
N SER A 45 -2.06 8.27 21.85
CA SER A 45 -2.31 9.56 22.50
C SER A 45 -1.98 10.72 21.54
N GLY A 46 -2.86 11.73 21.52
CA GLY A 46 -2.73 12.89 20.64
C GLY A 46 -3.32 12.71 19.24
N VAL A 47 -3.66 11.49 18.82
CA VAL A 47 -4.39 11.25 17.56
C VAL A 47 -5.89 11.37 17.80
N LYS A 48 -6.57 12.12 16.95
CA LYS A 48 -8.05 12.21 16.97
C LYS A 48 -8.65 11.29 15.92
N VAL A 49 -9.69 10.56 16.29
CA VAL A 49 -10.57 9.88 15.34
C VAL A 49 -11.69 10.85 14.97
N VAL A 50 -11.87 11.11 13.68
CA VAL A 50 -12.92 12.01 13.17
C VAL A 50 -13.85 11.20 12.29
N GLU A 51 -15.12 11.15 12.69
CA GLU A 51 -16.15 10.50 11.88
C GLU A 51 -16.63 11.43 10.79
N VAL A 52 -16.60 10.95 9.54
CA VAL A 52 -17.08 11.71 8.38
C VAL A 52 -17.59 10.74 7.31
N ASP A 53 -18.70 11.09 6.68
CA ASP A 53 -19.11 10.39 5.46
C ASP A 53 -18.11 10.69 4.35
N THR A 54 -17.26 9.71 4.04
CA THR A 54 -16.21 9.85 3.03
C THR A 54 -16.75 9.92 1.61
N SER A 55 -18.07 9.79 1.40
CA SER A 55 -18.73 10.02 0.11
C SER A 55 -19.15 11.48 -0.11
N ASP A 56 -19.19 12.29 0.96
CA ASP A 56 -19.49 13.72 0.89
C ASP A 56 -18.19 14.53 0.83
N ALA A 57 -17.85 14.99 -0.38
CA ALA A 57 -16.64 15.78 -0.61
C ALA A 57 -16.62 17.10 0.18
N ALA A 58 -17.77 17.73 0.43
CA ALA A 58 -17.85 18.99 1.17
C ALA A 58 -17.60 18.76 2.67
N ALA A 59 -18.19 17.71 3.23
CA ALA A 59 -17.93 17.31 4.62
C ALA A 59 -16.45 16.93 4.82
N VAL A 60 -15.88 16.17 3.88
CA VAL A 60 -14.45 15.83 3.90
C VAL A 60 -13.57 17.08 3.82
N ALA A 61 -13.90 18.02 2.93
CA ALA A 61 -13.17 19.29 2.82
C ALA A 61 -13.23 20.11 4.11
N ALA A 62 -14.39 20.16 4.77
CA ALA A 62 -14.56 20.87 6.03
C ALA A 62 -13.64 20.31 7.12
N VAL A 63 -13.59 18.99 7.28
CA VAL A 63 -12.67 18.31 8.21
C VAL A 63 -11.21 18.64 7.88
N PHE A 64 -10.81 18.54 6.62
CA PHE A 64 -9.43 18.83 6.22
C PHE A 64 -9.03 20.28 6.47
N LYS A 65 -9.93 21.25 6.24
CA LYS A 65 -9.71 22.67 6.55
C LYS A 65 -9.62 22.90 8.06
N GLU A 66 -10.54 22.35 8.84
CA GLU A 66 -10.56 22.47 10.31
C GLU A 66 -9.24 22.01 10.94
N HIS A 67 -8.73 20.87 10.46
CA HIS A 67 -7.50 20.27 10.96
C HIS A 67 -6.23 20.73 10.23
N LYS A 68 -6.34 21.68 9.31
CA LYS A 68 -5.21 22.26 8.54
C LYS A 68 -4.35 21.16 7.91
N VAL A 69 -4.98 20.19 7.26
CA VAL A 69 -4.31 18.99 6.74
C VAL A 69 -3.39 19.37 5.58
N ASP A 70 -2.10 19.04 5.69
CA ASP A 70 -1.13 19.20 4.60
C ASP A 70 -1.18 18.00 3.64
N VAL A 71 -1.32 16.78 4.20
CA VAL A 71 -1.22 15.52 3.47
C VAL A 71 -2.37 14.60 3.82
N VAL A 72 -3.02 14.04 2.80
CA VAL A 72 -4.05 13.01 2.95
C VAL A 72 -3.49 11.67 2.51
N LEU A 73 -3.65 10.64 3.34
CA LEU A 73 -3.32 9.26 3.02
C LEU A 73 -4.59 8.42 2.97
N SER A 74 -4.98 7.96 1.80
CA SER A 74 -6.07 7.02 1.63
C SER A 74 -5.57 5.58 1.84
N THR A 75 -6.15 4.85 2.78
CA THR A 75 -5.85 3.42 2.99
C THR A 75 -7.10 2.55 2.88
N VAL A 76 -8.09 3.04 2.13
CA VAL A 76 -9.32 2.30 1.84
C VAL A 76 -9.01 1.00 1.11
N THR A 77 -9.83 -0.02 1.32
CA THR A 77 -9.60 -1.34 0.72
C THR A 77 -9.60 -1.28 -0.80
N THR A 78 -8.92 -2.22 -1.45
CA THR A 78 -8.87 -2.38 -2.91
C THR A 78 -10.27 -2.34 -3.58
N LEU A 79 -11.29 -2.94 -2.95
CA LEU A 79 -12.67 -2.94 -3.45
C LEU A 79 -13.36 -1.56 -3.40
N ALA A 80 -12.78 -0.61 -2.68
CA ALA A 80 -13.27 0.76 -2.53
C ALA A 80 -12.38 1.76 -3.29
N ALA A 81 -11.60 1.30 -4.29
CA ALA A 81 -10.68 2.16 -5.05
C ALA A 81 -11.39 3.37 -5.69
N SER A 82 -12.60 3.17 -6.23
CA SER A 82 -13.43 4.23 -6.83
C SER A 82 -14.02 5.20 -5.80
N ALA A 83 -14.20 4.75 -4.54
CA ALA A 83 -14.70 5.58 -3.46
C ALA A 83 -13.69 6.64 -2.97
N GLN A 84 -12.50 6.72 -3.59
CA GLN A 84 -11.50 7.73 -3.30
C GLN A 84 -11.80 9.07 -3.98
N LYS A 85 -12.65 9.11 -5.01
CA LYS A 85 -12.91 10.36 -5.74
C LYS A 85 -13.43 11.50 -4.84
N PRO A 86 -14.42 11.28 -3.95
CA PRO A 86 -14.86 12.35 -3.04
C PRO A 86 -13.77 12.80 -2.07
N LEU A 87 -12.86 11.91 -1.66
CA LEU A 87 -11.70 12.27 -0.84
C LEU A 87 -10.73 13.19 -1.61
N VAL A 88 -10.53 12.91 -2.90
CA VAL A 88 -9.69 13.71 -3.79
C VAL A 88 -10.32 15.09 -4.01
N ASP A 89 -11.63 15.14 -4.28
CA ASP A 89 -12.38 16.39 -4.45
C ASP A 89 -12.32 17.24 -3.17
N GLY A 90 -12.54 16.62 -2.01
CA GLY A 90 -12.43 17.29 -0.71
C GLY A 90 -11.02 17.78 -0.39
N ALA A 91 -9.99 17.00 -0.76
CA ALA A 91 -8.59 17.40 -0.61
C ALA A 91 -8.25 18.63 -1.47
N LYS A 92 -8.73 18.66 -2.73
CA LYS A 92 -8.57 19.82 -3.61
C LYS A 92 -9.20 21.07 -3.01
N GLU A 93 -10.46 20.95 -2.59
CA GLU A 93 -11.23 22.06 -2.00
C GLU A 93 -10.62 22.57 -0.69
N ALA A 94 -9.99 21.68 0.09
CA ALA A 94 -9.29 22.04 1.32
C ALA A 94 -7.88 22.63 1.12
N GLY A 95 -7.35 22.62 -0.10
CA GLY A 95 -5.98 23.08 -0.37
C GLY A 95 -4.91 22.14 0.17
N VAL A 96 -5.20 20.83 0.24
CA VAL A 96 -4.23 19.79 0.60
C VAL A 96 -3.05 19.83 -0.38
N LYS A 97 -1.83 19.67 0.16
CA LYS A 97 -0.57 19.85 -0.59
C LYS A 97 -0.08 18.56 -1.23
N LEU A 98 -0.45 17.40 -0.68
CA LEU A 98 -0.09 16.09 -1.22
C LEU A 98 -1.17 15.05 -0.91
N PHE A 99 -1.51 14.22 -1.89
CA PHE A 99 -2.41 13.08 -1.71
C PHE A 99 -1.68 11.75 -1.94
N VAL A 100 -1.73 10.84 -0.97
CA VAL A 100 -1.21 9.48 -1.07
C VAL A 100 -2.38 8.53 -1.28
N PRO A 101 -2.69 8.10 -2.53
CA PRO A 101 -3.82 7.23 -2.79
C PRO A 101 -3.60 5.81 -2.23
N SER A 102 -4.68 5.04 -2.12
CA SER A 102 -4.64 3.65 -1.68
C SER A 102 -4.01 2.76 -2.74
N GLU A 103 -2.69 2.62 -2.68
CA GLU A 103 -1.89 1.82 -3.62
C GLU A 103 -1.37 0.55 -2.95
N TYR A 104 -0.51 0.69 -1.93
CA TYR A 104 0.01 -0.32 -0.98
C TYR A 104 -0.07 -1.78 -1.46
N GLY A 105 0.52 -2.05 -2.62
CA GLY A 105 0.38 -3.34 -3.29
C GLY A 105 1.25 -3.42 -4.53
N MET A 106 0.72 -4.11 -5.54
CA MET A 106 1.32 -4.21 -6.87
C MET A 106 1.35 -2.86 -7.59
N PRO A 107 2.26 -2.66 -8.56
CA PRO A 107 2.23 -1.50 -9.44
C PRO A 107 0.89 -1.36 -10.17
N THR A 108 0.41 -0.13 -10.27
CA THR A 108 -0.85 0.21 -10.94
C THR A 108 -0.63 1.16 -12.12
N ASP A 109 0.54 1.78 -12.26
CA ASP A 109 0.90 2.56 -13.44
C ASP A 109 0.87 1.70 -14.70
N GLY A 110 0.35 2.27 -15.79
CA GLY A 110 0.16 1.58 -17.05
C GLY A 110 -1.09 0.67 -17.11
N HIS A 111 -1.73 0.36 -15.98
CA HIS A 111 -2.98 -0.41 -16.01
C HIS A 111 -4.18 0.47 -16.40
N THR A 112 -5.07 -0.09 -17.22
CA THR A 112 -6.29 0.55 -17.72
C THR A 112 -7.58 -0.23 -17.42
N GLU A 113 -7.45 -1.44 -16.89
CA GLU A 113 -8.59 -2.34 -16.66
C GLU A 113 -8.61 -2.88 -15.23
N GLY A 114 -9.82 -3.30 -14.82
CA GLY A 114 -10.05 -3.89 -13.51
C GLY A 114 -9.67 -2.97 -12.36
N VAL A 115 -9.42 -3.55 -11.20
CA VAL A 115 -9.18 -2.77 -9.98
C VAL A 115 -7.84 -2.01 -10.01
N LEU A 116 -6.82 -2.54 -10.70
CA LEU A 116 -5.54 -1.82 -10.86
C LEU A 116 -5.70 -0.60 -11.77
N GLY A 117 -6.49 -0.70 -12.84
CA GLY A 117 -6.88 0.43 -13.68
C GLY A 117 -7.64 1.50 -12.90
N ALA A 118 -8.64 1.10 -12.10
CA ALA A 118 -9.39 2.03 -11.26
C ALA A 118 -8.51 2.78 -10.24
N LYS A 119 -7.44 2.15 -9.71
CA LYS A 119 -6.45 2.83 -8.86
C LYS A 119 -5.61 3.82 -9.67
N ASN A 120 -5.15 3.43 -10.85
CA ASN A 120 -4.38 4.29 -11.75
C ASN A 120 -5.19 5.53 -12.20
N GLU A 121 -6.49 5.38 -12.42
CA GLU A 121 -7.40 6.49 -12.74
C GLU A 121 -7.48 7.54 -11.62
N ILE A 122 -7.39 7.16 -10.35
CA ILE A 122 -7.31 8.12 -9.24
C ILE A 122 -6.03 8.95 -9.31
N ALA A 123 -4.89 8.31 -9.60
CA ALA A 123 -3.62 9.02 -9.79
C ALA A 123 -3.66 9.96 -11.01
N ALA A 124 -4.27 9.51 -12.11
CA ALA A 124 -4.49 10.36 -13.28
C ALA A 124 -5.40 11.55 -12.94
N TYR A 125 -6.48 11.32 -12.18
CA TYR A 125 -7.42 12.36 -11.78
C TYR A 125 -6.78 13.41 -10.87
N LEU A 126 -5.99 12.99 -9.87
CA LEU A 126 -5.20 13.90 -9.03
C LEU A 126 -4.35 14.86 -9.87
N LYS A 127 -3.69 14.33 -10.91
CA LYS A 127 -2.91 15.13 -11.85
C LYS A 127 -3.76 16.11 -12.65
N THR A 128 -4.94 15.69 -13.15
CA THR A 128 -5.80 16.58 -13.96
C THR A 128 -6.35 17.76 -13.16
N ILE A 129 -6.62 17.58 -11.87
CA ILE A 129 -7.11 18.65 -10.99
C ILE A 129 -5.99 19.42 -10.29
N GLY A 130 -4.73 19.09 -10.55
CA GLY A 130 -3.56 19.76 -10.00
C GLY A 130 -3.38 19.55 -8.50
N VAL A 131 -3.69 18.37 -7.98
CA VAL A 131 -3.31 17.94 -6.62
C VAL A 131 -2.11 17.02 -6.74
N PRO A 132 -0.92 17.38 -6.22
CA PRO A 132 0.24 16.51 -6.26
C PRO A 132 -0.03 15.19 -5.54
N SER A 133 0.51 14.10 -6.08
CA SER A 133 0.33 12.76 -5.50
C SER A 133 1.65 12.03 -5.24
N ALA A 134 1.67 11.16 -4.24
CA ALA A 134 2.78 10.22 -4.04
C ALA A 134 2.22 8.80 -3.95
N ARG A 135 2.70 7.88 -4.79
CA ARG A 135 2.24 6.49 -4.83
C ARG A 135 3.29 5.58 -4.19
N ILE A 136 2.84 4.60 -3.43
CA ILE A 136 3.75 3.67 -2.74
C ILE A 136 3.35 2.24 -3.11
N TYR A 137 4.22 1.57 -3.85
CA TYR A 137 4.08 0.16 -4.18
C TYR A 137 4.92 -0.67 -3.23
N THR A 138 4.31 -1.72 -2.72
CA THR A 138 4.86 -2.52 -1.60
C THR A 138 4.88 -4.01 -1.91
N GLY A 139 4.34 -4.42 -3.06
CA GLY A 139 4.10 -5.82 -3.38
C GLY A 139 3.12 -6.45 -2.41
N HIS A 140 3.25 -7.75 -2.17
CA HIS A 140 2.40 -8.46 -1.21
C HIS A 140 2.81 -8.15 0.23
N PHE A 141 1.82 -8.12 1.13
CA PHE A 141 2.12 -7.99 2.55
C PHE A 141 2.66 -9.30 3.10
N THR A 142 3.88 -9.28 3.64
CA THR A 142 4.59 -10.47 4.13
C THR A 142 3.72 -11.29 5.09
N LYS A 143 2.94 -10.63 5.96
CA LYS A 143 2.03 -11.27 6.92
C LYS A 143 1.04 -12.26 6.29
N TYR A 144 0.62 -12.03 5.05
CA TYR A 144 -0.42 -12.83 4.39
C TYR A 144 0.11 -13.99 3.55
N ILE A 145 1.43 -14.21 3.52
CA ILE A 145 2.04 -15.34 2.81
C ILE A 145 1.38 -16.68 3.16
N PRO A 146 1.18 -17.07 4.43
CA PRO A 146 0.60 -18.37 4.76
C PRO A 146 -0.79 -18.62 4.16
N GLY A 147 -1.60 -17.56 4.03
CA GLY A 147 -2.92 -17.65 3.39
C GLY A 147 -2.83 -17.64 1.86
N LEU A 148 -1.93 -16.84 1.29
CA LEU A 148 -1.72 -16.72 -0.16
C LEU A 148 -1.42 -18.08 -0.79
N VAL A 149 -0.53 -18.85 -0.17
CA VAL A 149 -0.05 -20.15 -0.68
C VAL A 149 -0.69 -21.36 0.01
N ALA A 150 -1.85 -21.17 0.65
CA ALA A 150 -2.63 -22.18 1.37
C ALA A 150 -1.92 -22.91 2.55
N TYR A 151 -0.70 -22.50 2.89
CA TYR A 151 0.09 -23.09 3.97
C TYR A 151 -0.62 -23.10 5.33
N ALA A 152 -1.43 -22.07 5.63
CA ALA A 152 -2.20 -22.01 6.86
C ALA A 152 -3.07 -23.26 7.05
N ASP A 153 -3.68 -23.73 5.96
CA ASP A 153 -4.67 -24.81 5.94
C ASP A 153 -4.04 -26.17 5.64
N THR A 154 -3.05 -26.23 4.75
CA THR A 154 -2.53 -27.50 4.21
C THR A 154 -1.17 -27.90 4.78
N LYS A 155 -0.45 -26.96 5.41
CA LYS A 155 0.97 -27.08 5.78
C LYS A 155 1.90 -27.37 4.59
N LYS A 156 1.44 -27.09 3.37
CA LYS A 156 2.20 -27.15 2.12
C LYS A 156 2.18 -25.80 1.42
N ILE A 157 3.12 -25.55 0.51
CA ILE A 157 3.11 -24.37 -0.35
C ILE A 157 2.43 -24.75 -1.66
N HIS A 158 1.18 -24.34 -1.84
CA HIS A 158 0.48 -24.56 -3.09
C HIS A 158 0.83 -23.47 -4.09
N VAL A 159 1.14 -23.86 -5.33
CA VAL A 159 1.54 -22.95 -6.41
C VAL A 159 0.69 -23.21 -7.64
N VAL A 160 -0.08 -22.20 -8.08
CA VAL A 160 -0.69 -22.17 -9.41
C VAL A 160 0.28 -21.51 -10.40
N GLY A 161 0.50 -22.14 -11.54
CA GLY A 161 1.48 -21.68 -12.54
C GLY A 161 2.88 -22.22 -12.29
N LYS A 162 3.90 -21.56 -12.84
CA LYS A 162 5.31 -21.96 -12.71
C LYS A 162 5.91 -21.60 -11.35
N GLY A 163 5.48 -20.49 -10.76
CA GLY A 163 5.94 -20.06 -9.43
C GLY A 163 7.39 -19.56 -9.39
N GLU A 164 7.96 -19.24 -10.56
CA GLU A 164 9.35 -18.81 -10.75
C GLU A 164 9.50 -17.30 -10.91
N ALA A 165 8.39 -16.60 -11.20
CA ALA A 165 8.39 -15.16 -11.34
C ALA A 165 8.75 -14.47 -10.01
N PRO A 166 9.56 -13.38 -10.04
CA PRO A 166 9.88 -12.63 -8.85
C PRO A 166 8.66 -11.99 -8.18
N VAL A 167 8.68 -11.99 -6.84
CA VAL A 167 7.62 -11.43 -5.99
C VAL A 167 8.26 -10.55 -4.94
N SER A 168 7.74 -9.33 -4.80
CA SER A 168 8.12 -8.43 -3.71
C SER A 168 7.21 -8.66 -2.51
N PHE A 169 7.79 -8.88 -1.32
CA PHE A 169 7.06 -8.94 -0.06
C PHE A 169 7.54 -7.82 0.87
N THR A 170 6.62 -7.08 1.47
CA THR A 170 6.94 -6.03 2.43
C THR A 170 6.14 -6.18 3.71
N SER A 171 6.81 -6.01 4.85
CA SER A 171 6.15 -6.09 6.14
C SER A 171 5.28 -4.85 6.39
N ILE A 172 4.15 -5.01 7.08
CA ILE A 172 3.29 -3.87 7.45
C ILE A 172 4.05 -2.80 8.27
N PRO A 173 4.92 -3.17 9.24
CA PRO A 173 5.77 -2.18 9.92
C PRO A 173 6.68 -1.39 8.98
N ASP A 174 7.29 -2.03 7.98
CA ASP A 174 8.16 -1.33 7.02
C ASP A 174 7.36 -0.40 6.11
N ILE A 175 6.18 -0.83 5.64
CA ILE A 175 5.27 0.02 4.86
C ILE A 175 4.91 1.28 5.65
N ALA A 176 4.49 1.12 6.91
CA ALA A 176 4.08 2.22 7.75
C ALA A 176 5.26 3.16 8.09
N GLY A 177 6.39 2.58 8.49
CA GLY A 177 7.59 3.32 8.86
C GLY A 177 8.19 4.08 7.69
N PHE A 178 8.28 3.44 6.51
CA PHE A 178 8.78 4.08 5.30
C PHE A 178 7.88 5.23 4.87
N THR A 179 6.56 5.01 4.86
CA THR A 179 5.58 6.05 4.53
C THR A 179 5.72 7.25 5.46
N ALA A 180 5.77 7.02 6.77
CA ALA A 180 5.97 8.09 7.75
C ALA A 180 7.33 8.78 7.59
N HIS A 181 8.39 8.01 7.32
CA HIS A 181 9.74 8.53 7.10
C HIS A 181 9.79 9.48 5.91
N ILE A 182 9.38 9.05 4.71
CA ILE A 182 9.48 9.89 3.51
C ILE A 182 8.63 11.17 3.64
N LEU A 183 7.44 11.07 4.24
CA LEU A 183 6.52 12.20 4.36
C LEU A 183 6.95 13.24 5.40
N THR A 184 7.79 12.85 6.36
CA THR A 184 8.24 13.73 7.45
C THR A 184 9.70 14.18 7.33
N THR A 185 10.46 13.63 6.38
CA THR A 185 11.89 13.94 6.21
C THR A 185 12.25 14.47 4.83
N LEU A 186 11.57 14.02 3.77
CA LEU A 186 11.87 14.48 2.42
C LEU A 186 11.24 15.85 2.14
N PRO A 187 11.89 16.71 1.33
CA PRO A 187 11.31 17.99 0.94
C PRO A 187 10.11 17.78 0.00
N PRO A 188 9.04 18.60 0.09
CA PRO A 188 7.83 18.45 -0.72
C PRO A 188 8.05 18.17 -2.22
N PRO A 189 8.94 18.89 -2.95
CA PRO A 189 9.13 18.65 -4.38
C PRO A 189 9.65 17.25 -4.73
N SER A 190 10.28 16.54 -3.78
CA SER A 190 10.76 15.18 -3.97
C SER A 190 9.68 14.10 -3.76
N LEU A 191 8.48 14.50 -3.33
CA LEU A 191 7.32 13.64 -3.14
C LEU A 191 6.28 13.83 -4.27
N GLU A 192 6.22 15.02 -4.86
CA GLU A 192 5.19 15.40 -5.83
C GLU A 192 5.26 14.58 -7.12
N ASN A 193 4.16 13.88 -7.42
CA ASN A 193 3.96 13.01 -8.58
C ASN A 193 5.00 11.90 -8.71
N ARG A 194 5.47 11.40 -7.56
CA ARG A 194 6.47 10.33 -7.47
C ARG A 194 5.84 8.98 -7.16
N ILE A 195 6.47 7.93 -7.69
CA ILE A 195 6.20 6.54 -7.35
C ILE A 195 7.37 6.04 -6.52
N PHE A 196 7.08 5.47 -5.35
CA PHE A 196 8.03 4.85 -4.45
C PHE A 196 7.82 3.34 -4.49
N ARG A 197 8.83 2.60 -4.93
CA ARG A 197 8.82 1.13 -5.04
C ARG A 197 9.66 0.57 -3.90
N ILE A 198 9.02 -0.10 -2.96
CA ILE A 198 9.70 -0.70 -1.80
C ILE A 198 9.48 -2.20 -1.77
N GLU A 199 10.47 -2.92 -1.26
CA GLU A 199 10.36 -4.35 -0.97
C GLU A 199 11.19 -4.72 0.25
N GLY A 200 10.65 -5.56 1.13
CA GLY A 200 11.39 -6.08 2.27
C GLY A 200 12.23 -7.30 1.90
N GLU A 201 11.60 -8.25 1.20
CA GLU A 201 12.27 -9.42 0.67
C GLU A 201 11.70 -9.76 -0.71
N ARG A 202 12.59 -10.10 -1.64
CA ARG A 202 12.27 -10.49 -3.00
C ARG A 202 12.58 -11.97 -3.20
N THR A 203 11.60 -12.74 -3.62
CA THR A 203 11.72 -14.21 -3.78
C THR A 203 10.76 -14.72 -4.85
N THR A 204 10.53 -16.02 -4.92
CA THR A 204 9.53 -16.66 -5.80
C THR A 204 8.55 -17.49 -4.97
N LEU A 205 7.41 -17.88 -5.55
CA LEU A 205 6.45 -18.73 -4.84
C LEU A 205 7.04 -20.10 -4.50
N ASN A 206 7.85 -20.68 -5.40
CA ASN A 206 8.53 -21.96 -5.13
C ASN A 206 9.55 -21.84 -3.98
N ALA A 207 10.27 -20.72 -3.91
CA ALA A 207 11.26 -20.49 -2.87
C ALA A 207 10.65 -20.33 -1.46
N LEU A 208 9.33 -20.13 -1.35
CA LEU A 208 8.63 -20.17 -0.06
C LEU A 208 8.65 -21.57 0.58
N GLY A 209 8.75 -22.66 -0.20
CA GLY A 209 8.82 -24.03 0.34
C GLY A 209 9.99 -24.22 1.29
N PRO A 210 11.24 -24.06 0.81
CA PRO A 210 12.41 -24.11 1.66
C PRO A 210 12.40 -23.10 2.81
N LEU A 211 11.85 -21.89 2.60
CA LEU A 211 11.76 -20.87 3.66
C LEU A 211 10.87 -21.31 4.82
N PHE A 212 9.72 -21.92 4.53
CA PHE A 212 8.76 -22.41 5.52
C PHE A 212 9.03 -23.86 5.96
N GLY A 213 10.08 -24.52 5.44
CA GLY A 213 10.35 -25.93 5.70
C GLY A 213 9.21 -26.85 5.23
N ALA A 214 8.56 -26.50 4.13
CA ALA A 214 7.34 -27.14 3.64
C ALA A 214 7.47 -27.61 2.18
N PRO A 215 6.83 -28.73 1.80
CA PRO A 215 6.82 -29.19 0.42
C PRO A 215 6.04 -28.20 -0.47
N VAL A 216 6.52 -28.06 -1.71
CA VAL A 216 5.84 -27.28 -2.76
C VAL A 216 5.00 -28.22 -3.61
N GLU A 217 3.73 -27.89 -3.81
CA GLU A 217 2.81 -28.63 -4.69
C GLU A 217 2.23 -27.69 -5.74
N HIS A 218 2.47 -28.02 -7.01
CA HIS A 218 1.82 -27.33 -8.11
C HIS A 218 0.38 -27.83 -8.26
N VAL A 219 -0.56 -26.89 -8.29
CA VAL A 219 -2.00 -27.17 -8.35
C VAL A 219 -2.66 -26.30 -9.42
N ASP A 220 -3.76 -26.77 -9.99
CA ASP A 220 -4.51 -26.00 -11.00
C ASP A 220 -5.25 -24.79 -10.40
N ALA A 221 -5.61 -24.91 -9.12
CA ALA A 221 -6.29 -23.89 -8.34
C ALA A 221 -6.05 -24.05 -6.84
N ILE A 222 -6.07 -22.92 -6.12
CA ILE A 222 -6.14 -22.88 -4.66
C ILE A 222 -7.59 -23.05 -4.23
N THR A 223 -7.88 -24.04 -3.41
CA THR A 223 -9.23 -24.34 -2.88
C THR A 223 -9.47 -23.67 -1.52
N GLY A 224 -10.71 -23.72 -1.03
CA GLY A 224 -11.09 -23.20 0.28
C GLY A 224 -11.45 -21.71 0.29
N GLU A 225 -11.43 -21.10 1.47
CA GLU A 225 -11.81 -19.70 1.65
C GLU A 225 -10.92 -18.77 0.79
N LEU A 226 -11.55 -17.87 0.04
CA LEU A 226 -10.91 -16.99 -0.94
C LEU A 226 -10.06 -17.72 -2.00
N GLY A 227 -10.29 -19.02 -2.25
CA GLY A 227 -9.49 -19.84 -3.17
C GLY A 227 -9.42 -19.29 -4.59
N GLN A 228 -10.55 -18.81 -5.13
CA GLN A 228 -10.59 -18.16 -6.46
C GLN A 228 -9.70 -16.90 -6.51
N MET A 229 -9.74 -16.08 -5.45
CA MET A 229 -8.91 -14.88 -5.34
C MET A 229 -7.42 -15.25 -5.25
N LYS A 230 -7.05 -16.23 -4.40
CA LYS A 230 -5.67 -16.73 -4.27
C LYS A 230 -5.15 -17.28 -5.60
N THR A 231 -5.98 -18.06 -6.31
CA THR A 231 -5.68 -18.56 -7.66
C THR A 231 -5.44 -17.43 -8.66
N MET A 232 -6.30 -16.40 -8.66
CA MET A 232 -6.12 -15.22 -9.50
C MET A 232 -4.80 -14.50 -9.18
N LEU A 233 -4.48 -14.30 -7.90
CA LEU A 233 -3.24 -13.65 -7.47
C LEU A 233 -2.01 -14.44 -7.90
N HIS A 234 -2.03 -15.77 -7.82
CA HIS A 234 -0.94 -16.60 -8.33
C HIS A 234 -0.77 -16.48 -9.84
N ARG A 235 -1.86 -16.51 -10.61
CA ARG A 235 -1.79 -16.32 -12.08
C ARG A 235 -1.23 -14.96 -12.45
N ILE A 236 -1.62 -13.91 -11.72
CA ILE A 236 -1.06 -12.57 -11.89
C ILE A 236 0.43 -12.56 -11.53
N THR A 237 0.80 -13.21 -10.42
CA THR A 237 2.19 -13.35 -9.97
C THR A 237 3.05 -14.04 -11.02
N ASP A 238 2.55 -15.10 -11.64
CA ASP A 238 3.26 -15.87 -12.66
C ASP A 238 3.57 -15.06 -13.94
N THR A 239 2.89 -13.92 -14.14
CA THR A 239 3.22 -12.97 -15.21
C THR A 239 4.40 -12.05 -14.86
N GLY A 240 4.81 -11.99 -13.60
CA GLY A 240 5.80 -11.03 -13.06
C GLY A 240 5.19 -9.82 -12.35
N ALA A 241 3.87 -9.64 -12.45
CA ALA A 241 3.21 -8.43 -11.96
C ALA A 241 3.26 -8.22 -10.44
N ALA A 242 3.62 -9.25 -9.65
CA ALA A 242 3.73 -9.14 -8.20
C ALA A 242 5.06 -8.50 -7.72
N SER A 243 5.99 -8.20 -8.63
CA SER A 243 7.15 -7.35 -8.37
C SER A 243 6.74 -5.89 -8.25
N THR A 244 7.32 -5.16 -7.29
CA THR A 244 7.14 -3.69 -7.22
C THR A 244 7.77 -2.95 -8.40
N GLY A 245 8.70 -3.58 -9.12
CA GLY A 245 9.34 -3.05 -10.32
C GLY A 245 8.65 -3.44 -11.61
N TRP A 246 7.50 -4.13 -11.58
CA TRP A 246 6.86 -4.58 -12.80
C TRP A 246 6.35 -3.41 -13.67
N ASP A 247 6.76 -3.40 -14.93
CA ASP A 247 6.27 -2.51 -15.97
C ASP A 247 5.13 -3.22 -16.73
N ALA A 248 3.90 -2.82 -16.46
CA ALA A 248 2.71 -3.41 -17.06
C ALA A 248 2.58 -3.15 -18.56
N VAL A 249 3.20 -2.07 -19.07
CA VAL A 249 3.14 -1.69 -20.49
C VAL A 249 4.10 -2.55 -21.30
N ASN A 250 5.35 -2.65 -20.84
CA ASN A 250 6.41 -3.38 -21.54
C ASN A 250 6.51 -4.85 -21.13
N LYS A 251 5.72 -5.27 -20.13
CA LYS A 251 5.66 -6.64 -19.59
C LYS A 251 7.02 -7.19 -19.19
N ARG A 252 7.76 -6.39 -18.41
CA ARG A 252 9.11 -6.73 -17.92
C ARG A 252 9.42 -6.03 -16.59
N GLU A 253 10.50 -6.43 -15.94
CA GLU A 253 11.04 -5.68 -14.80
C GLU A 253 11.60 -4.33 -15.26
N GLY A 254 11.26 -3.30 -14.50
CA GLY A 254 11.82 -1.97 -14.59
C GLY A 254 13.28 -1.94 -14.13
N THR A 255 13.97 -0.86 -14.49
CA THR A 255 15.37 -0.64 -14.13
C THR A 255 15.55 0.77 -13.58
N GLY A 256 16.70 1.05 -12.94
CA GLY A 256 16.98 2.37 -12.37
C GLY A 256 15.91 2.79 -11.35
N SER A 257 15.28 3.94 -11.57
CA SER A 257 14.20 4.44 -10.69
C SER A 257 12.94 3.57 -10.70
N ASP A 258 12.73 2.75 -11.75
CA ASP A 258 11.59 1.85 -11.86
C ASP A 258 11.91 0.42 -11.42
N ALA A 259 13.14 0.15 -10.99
CA ALA A 259 13.50 -1.14 -10.42
C ALA A 259 12.70 -1.43 -9.13
N ALA A 260 12.48 -2.71 -8.86
CA ALA A 260 11.91 -3.14 -7.59
C ALA A 260 12.79 -2.69 -6.42
N GLY A 261 12.18 -2.22 -5.34
CA GLY A 261 12.91 -1.70 -4.19
C GLY A 261 13.73 -0.43 -4.46
N SER A 262 13.57 0.25 -5.60
CA SER A 262 14.35 1.45 -5.95
C SER A 262 14.24 2.58 -4.92
N ALA A 263 13.18 2.59 -4.11
CA ALA A 263 12.97 3.58 -3.07
C ALA A 263 13.52 3.16 -1.69
N ASN A 264 13.98 1.91 -1.51
CA ASN A 264 14.47 1.43 -0.21
C ASN A 264 15.61 2.30 0.35
N ALA A 265 16.51 2.77 -0.53
CA ALA A 265 17.66 3.59 -0.17
C ALA A 265 17.28 4.98 0.40
N LEU A 266 16.03 5.43 0.25
CA LEU A 266 15.56 6.69 0.84
C LEU A 266 15.38 6.60 2.36
N TRP A 267 15.35 5.39 2.92
CA TRP A 267 15.35 5.15 4.36
C TRP A 267 16.69 4.56 4.79
N GLU A 268 17.72 5.40 4.72
CA GLU A 268 19.11 5.02 5.02
C GLU A 268 19.25 4.36 6.40
N GLY A 269 20.01 3.27 6.44
CA GLY A 269 20.26 2.49 7.66
C GLY A 269 19.10 1.60 8.12
N HIS A 270 17.92 1.70 7.50
CA HIS A 270 16.77 0.85 7.85
C HIS A 270 17.02 -0.61 7.48
N GLN A 271 16.75 -1.50 8.44
CA GLN A 271 16.81 -2.94 8.23
C GLN A 271 15.40 -3.43 7.89
N TRP A 272 15.20 -3.76 6.61
CA TRP A 272 13.93 -4.26 6.10
C TRP A 272 13.65 -5.67 6.62
N LYS A 273 12.41 -5.92 7.06
CA LYS A 273 12.07 -7.21 7.67
C LYS A 273 11.97 -8.30 6.61
N THR A 274 12.70 -9.37 6.85
CA THR A 274 12.63 -10.61 6.08
C THR A 274 11.34 -11.39 6.36
N ILE A 275 10.98 -12.29 5.45
CA ILE A 275 9.90 -13.27 5.60
C ILE A 275 10.12 -14.11 6.87
N LYS A 276 11.36 -14.52 7.14
CA LYS A 276 11.71 -15.30 8.34
C LYS A 276 11.44 -14.53 9.62
N GLU A 277 11.86 -13.28 9.71
CA GLU A 277 11.62 -12.44 10.90
C GLU A 277 10.14 -12.18 11.14
N VAL A 278 9.35 -11.96 10.07
CA VAL A 278 7.90 -11.72 10.19
C VAL A 278 7.15 -12.96 10.67
N HIS A 279 7.53 -14.14 10.18
CA HIS A 279 6.83 -15.40 10.49
C HIS A 279 7.49 -16.23 11.60
N ARG A 280 8.61 -15.76 12.16
CA ARG A 280 9.38 -16.44 13.22
C ARG A 280 9.78 -17.88 12.83
N LEU A 281 10.30 -18.00 11.61
CA LEU A 281 10.79 -19.25 11.01
C LEU A 281 12.24 -19.54 11.42
#